data_AF-A0A8U7NV47-F1
#
_entry.id   AF-A0A8U7NV47-F1
#
_cell.length_a   1.000
_cell.length_b   1.000
_cell.length_c   1.000
_cell.angle_alpha   90.00
_cell.angle_beta   90.00
_cell.angle_gamma   90.00
#
_symmetry.space_group_name_H-M   'P 1'
#
loop_
_entity.id
_entity.type
_entity.pdbx_description
1 polymer ?
#
loop_
_entity_poly.entity_id
_entity_poly.type
_entity_poly.pdbx_seq_one_letter_code
_entity_poly.pdbx_strand_id
1 'polypeptide(L)'
;VSGESGGLGGVVSTISSSRSPLQPPDADEGEPFTTYFDSKIPIPEDETHSCFSFRKLWAFTGPGFLMSIAYLDPGNIESDLQSGAVAGFKLLWVLMLATIIGLLLQRLAARLGVVTGLHLAEVCHRQYQKFPRIILWLMVELAIIGSDMQEVIGSAIAINLLSVGKIPLWGGVLITIADTFVFLFLDKYGLRKLEAFFGLLITIMALTFGYEYITVKPNQEKLLQGLFIPYCRDCGTPQLEQAVGIVGAVIMPHNMYLHSALVKSRQVNRADKREVREANKYFFIESCIALFVSFIINIFVVTVFAEAFFNKTNSPSLGGFNSCADVALGDVISGGLAVPSPLQGVVLGCYFGPAALYIWAIGILAAGQSSTMTGTYSGQFVMEGFLNLRWSRFARVLLTRSIAVTPTLFVAIFQDVEHLTGMNDFLNVLMSLQLPFALIPVLTFTSLPSVMHDFANGLFWRVAGGLLILLICAINMYFVVAYVMALNHLGLYIGAAVLSVVYLSFVAYLVSQAPPGPPSSWEKTLEQCTAPLSLSVCHRGGNHGMAMEPQDGLGL
;
A
#
# COMPACT_ATOMS: atom_id res chain seq x y z
N VAL A 1 -49.18 20.50 -46.73
CA VAL A 1 -47.85 21.04 -47.06
C VAL A 1 -47.96 22.55 -46.89
N SER A 2 -47.79 23.08 -45.68
CA SER A 2 -46.52 23.63 -45.13
C SER A 2 -46.25 25.05 -45.68
N GLY A 3 -45.91 26.10 -44.93
CA GLY A 3 -46.08 26.38 -43.48
C GLY A 3 -47.03 27.59 -43.30
N GLU A 4 -46.94 28.46 -42.28
CA GLU A 4 -46.24 28.42 -40.98
C GLU A 4 -46.84 29.53 -40.06
N SER A 5 -46.56 29.53 -38.75
CA SER A 5 -47.25 30.42 -37.78
C SER A 5 -46.29 31.24 -36.90
N GLY A 6 -46.42 32.57 -36.96
CA GLY A 6 -45.71 33.51 -36.08
C GLY A 6 -46.28 33.55 -34.65
N GLY A 7 -45.46 34.00 -33.70
CA GLY A 7 -45.87 34.20 -32.30
C GLY A 7 -45.97 35.68 -31.90
N LEU A 8 -46.80 35.99 -30.90
CA LEU A 8 -46.78 37.25 -30.14
C LEU A 8 -47.73 37.20 -28.94
N GLY A 9 -47.31 37.75 -27.80
CA GLY A 9 -48.19 38.27 -26.72
C GLY A 9 -48.83 37.23 -25.78
N GLY A 10 -48.50 37.31 -24.49
CA GLY A 10 -49.08 36.45 -23.45
C GLY A 10 -50.09 37.16 -22.54
N VAL A 11 -50.68 36.42 -21.60
CA VAL A 11 -51.45 36.95 -20.46
C VAL A 11 -51.07 36.18 -19.18
N VAL A 12 -50.92 36.92 -18.09
CA VAL A 12 -50.54 36.42 -16.75
C VAL A 12 -51.76 35.85 -16.02
N SER A 13 -51.58 34.79 -15.22
CA SER A 13 -52.51 34.43 -14.15
C SER A 13 -51.78 34.28 -12.81
N THR A 14 -52.13 35.13 -11.86
CA THR A 14 -51.63 35.12 -10.48
C THR A 14 -52.59 34.39 -9.55
N ILE A 15 -52.09 33.44 -8.76
CA ILE A 15 -52.70 33.04 -7.49
C ILE A 15 -51.59 33.04 -6.43
N SER A 16 -51.82 33.73 -5.31
CA SER A 16 -50.89 33.78 -4.17
C SER A 16 -51.42 32.95 -3.00
N SER A 17 -50.54 32.33 -2.20
CA SER A 17 -50.86 32.05 -0.79
C SER A 17 -49.61 32.05 0.11
N SER A 18 -49.70 32.80 1.21
CA SER A 18 -48.99 32.67 2.52
C SER A 18 -47.45 32.57 2.61
N ARG A 19 -46.85 33.57 3.29
CA ARG A 19 -45.56 33.52 4.03
C ARG A 19 -45.71 32.65 5.30
N SER A 20 -44.72 32.27 6.13
CA SER A 20 -43.33 32.71 6.50
C SER A 20 -42.76 31.68 7.52
N PRO A 21 -41.59 31.86 8.21
CA PRO A 21 -40.29 32.47 7.88
C PRO A 21 -39.07 31.56 8.29
N LEU A 22 -37.87 32.14 8.40
CA LEU A 22 -36.59 31.59 8.92
C LEU A 22 -35.71 30.80 7.94
N GLN A 23 -34.97 31.57 7.14
CA GLN A 23 -33.72 31.14 6.49
C GLN A 23 -32.66 32.20 6.86
N PRO A 24 -31.50 31.83 7.47
CA PRO A 24 -30.43 32.78 7.74
C PRO A 24 -29.77 33.23 6.42
N PRO A 25 -29.18 34.43 6.38
CA PRO A 25 -28.75 35.07 5.14
C PRO A 25 -27.51 34.41 4.52
N ASP A 26 -27.33 34.64 3.23
CA ASP A 26 -26.29 34.09 2.38
C ASP A 26 -24.89 34.26 2.97
N ALA A 27 -24.25 33.14 3.31
CA ALA A 27 -22.80 33.05 3.41
C ALA A 27 -22.31 32.44 2.11
N ASP A 28 -21.43 33.16 1.40
CA ASP A 28 -20.80 32.78 0.12
C ASP A 28 -20.70 31.25 -0.06
N GLU A 29 -21.60 30.67 -0.87
CA GLU A 29 -21.46 29.30 -1.36
C GLU A 29 -20.35 29.27 -2.41
N GLY A 30 -19.10 29.38 -1.95
CA GLY A 30 -17.96 28.90 -2.72
C GLY A 30 -18.23 27.44 -3.07
N GLU A 31 -18.27 27.13 -4.37
CA GLU A 31 -18.75 25.84 -4.87
C GLU A 31 -18.15 24.68 -4.05
N PRO A 32 -18.97 23.69 -3.62
CA PRO A 32 -18.43 22.53 -2.96
C PRO A 32 -17.47 21.84 -3.93
N PHE A 33 -16.17 21.88 -3.64
CA PHE A 33 -15.16 21.09 -4.35
C PHE A 33 -15.49 19.61 -4.14
N THR A 34 -16.24 19.05 -5.09
CA THR A 34 -16.93 17.77 -4.92
C THR A 34 -15.98 16.59 -5.06
N THR A 35 -16.14 15.64 -4.15
CA THR A 35 -15.40 14.38 -4.17
C THR A 35 -15.95 13.46 -5.26
N TYR A 36 -15.09 12.97 -6.17
CA TYR A 36 -15.43 11.93 -7.18
C TYR A 36 -16.01 10.63 -6.60
N PHE A 37 -15.96 10.46 -5.28
CA PHE A 37 -16.47 9.31 -4.53
C PHE A 37 -17.89 9.48 -4.00
N ASP A 38 -18.52 10.66 -4.12
CA ASP A 38 -19.95 10.83 -3.79
C ASP A 38 -20.85 10.25 -4.88
N SER A 39 -20.43 10.35 -6.15
CA SER A 39 -20.99 9.57 -7.27
C SER A 39 -20.52 8.11 -7.24
N LYS A 40 -20.91 7.40 -6.18
CA LYS A 40 -20.58 5.99 -5.95
C LYS A 40 -21.07 5.11 -7.10
N ILE A 41 -20.26 4.15 -7.53
CA ILE A 41 -20.61 3.28 -8.66
C ILE A 41 -21.74 2.32 -8.23
N PRO A 42 -22.88 2.29 -8.94
CA PRO A 42 -23.96 1.34 -8.67
C PRO A 42 -23.54 -0.08 -9.05
N ILE A 43 -23.88 -1.05 -8.22
CA ILE A 43 -23.66 -2.47 -8.49
C ILE A 43 -24.85 -2.98 -9.31
N PRO A 44 -24.63 -3.77 -10.38
CA PRO A 44 -25.72 -4.45 -11.06
C PRO A 44 -26.34 -5.52 -10.14
N GLU A 45 -27.63 -5.39 -9.87
CA GLU A 45 -28.45 -6.44 -9.31
C GLU A 45 -28.67 -7.50 -10.40
N ASP A 46 -28.06 -8.68 -10.23
CA ASP A 46 -28.35 -9.85 -11.07
C ASP A 46 -29.48 -10.64 -10.36
N GLU A 47 -30.66 -10.74 -10.97
CA GLU A 47 -31.85 -11.43 -10.41
C GLU A 47 -31.68 -12.95 -10.19
N THR A 48 -30.60 -13.54 -10.72
CA THR A 48 -30.28 -14.95 -10.57
C THR A 48 -29.23 -15.16 -9.48
N HIS A 49 -29.57 -15.97 -8.48
CA HIS A 49 -28.71 -16.33 -7.35
C HIS A 49 -27.51 -17.24 -7.72
N SER A 50 -26.63 -16.77 -8.60
CA SER A 50 -25.32 -17.40 -8.81
C SER A 50 -24.38 -17.11 -7.64
N CYS A 51 -23.59 -18.11 -7.22
CA CYS A 51 -22.55 -17.95 -6.20
C CYS A 51 -21.41 -16.99 -6.64
N PHE A 52 -21.33 -16.66 -7.93
CA PHE A 52 -20.32 -15.78 -8.51
C PHE A 52 -20.81 -15.18 -9.84
N SER A 53 -20.61 -13.87 -10.03
CA SER A 53 -20.93 -13.16 -11.28
C SER A 53 -19.71 -12.35 -11.74
N PHE A 54 -19.24 -12.61 -12.96
CA PHE A 54 -18.16 -11.84 -13.59
C PHE A 54 -18.57 -10.38 -13.86
N ARG A 55 -19.87 -10.13 -14.08
CA ARG A 55 -20.42 -8.78 -14.26
C ARG A 55 -20.37 -7.98 -12.97
N LYS A 56 -20.71 -8.60 -11.83
CA LYS A 56 -20.51 -8.01 -10.50
C LYS A 56 -19.01 -7.81 -10.21
N LEU A 57 -18.16 -8.81 -10.48
CA LEU A 57 -16.71 -8.68 -10.29
C LEU A 57 -16.18 -7.44 -11.03
N TRP A 58 -16.50 -7.26 -12.31
CA TRP A 58 -16.09 -6.09 -13.10
C TRP A 58 -16.62 -4.75 -12.55
N ALA A 59 -17.78 -4.74 -11.90
CA ALA A 59 -18.29 -3.54 -11.23
C ALA A 59 -17.54 -3.22 -9.92
N PHE A 60 -17.05 -4.24 -9.22
CA PHE A 60 -16.19 -4.09 -8.05
C PHE A 60 -14.74 -3.73 -8.44
N THR A 61 -14.19 -4.30 -9.53
CA THR A 61 -12.84 -4.05 -10.04
C THR A 61 -12.51 -2.55 -10.14
N GLY A 62 -11.35 -2.17 -9.61
CA GLY A 62 -10.81 -0.82 -9.52
C GLY A 62 -9.97 -0.67 -8.23
N PRO A 63 -10.57 -0.61 -7.04
CA PRO A 63 -9.90 -0.36 -5.76
C PRO A 63 -8.71 -1.26 -5.44
N GLY A 64 -8.77 -2.55 -5.78
CA GLY A 64 -7.68 -3.51 -5.58
C GLY A 64 -6.50 -3.27 -6.52
N PHE A 65 -6.76 -2.89 -7.78
CA PHE A 65 -5.70 -2.49 -8.72
C PHE A 65 -5.07 -1.14 -8.36
N LEU A 66 -5.86 -0.17 -7.87
CA LEU A 66 -5.32 1.09 -7.35
C LEU A 66 -4.44 0.87 -6.12
N MET A 67 -4.82 -0.05 -5.23
CA MET A 67 -4.03 -0.45 -4.07
C MET A 67 -2.73 -1.18 -4.48
N SER A 68 -2.79 -2.04 -5.51
CA SER A 68 -1.63 -2.83 -5.94
C SER A 68 -0.51 -2.02 -6.61
N ILE A 69 -0.77 -0.75 -6.97
CA ILE A 69 0.23 0.19 -7.47
C ILE A 69 1.32 0.48 -6.43
N ALA A 70 0.97 0.59 -5.15
CA ALA A 70 1.96 0.81 -4.09
C ALA A 70 2.82 -0.44 -3.81
N TYR A 71 2.60 -1.54 -4.54
CA TYR A 71 3.50 -2.71 -4.58
C TYR A 71 4.41 -2.69 -5.82
N LEU A 72 4.27 -1.66 -6.66
CA LEU A 72 4.94 -1.45 -7.95
C LEU A 72 5.51 -0.03 -8.06
N ASP A 73 5.66 0.66 -6.93
CA ASP A 73 6.23 2.01 -6.91
C ASP A 73 7.77 1.94 -7.02
N PRO A 74 8.45 3.07 -7.31
CA PRO A 74 9.91 3.06 -7.43
C PRO A 74 10.65 2.68 -6.13
N GLY A 75 10.04 2.85 -4.96
CA GLY A 75 10.62 2.40 -3.68
C GLY A 75 10.68 0.87 -3.58
N ASN A 76 9.59 0.21 -3.97
CA ASN A 76 9.50 -1.25 -4.04
C ASN A 76 10.38 -1.84 -5.15
N ILE A 77 10.31 -1.27 -6.36
CA ILE A 77 11.16 -1.69 -7.49
C ILE A 77 12.65 -1.56 -7.15
N GLU A 78 13.07 -0.49 -6.47
CA GLU A 78 14.47 -0.34 -6.00
C GLU A 78 14.85 -1.39 -4.95
N SER A 79 13.99 -1.65 -3.96
CA SER A 79 14.27 -2.71 -2.96
C SER A 79 14.39 -4.08 -3.61
N ASP A 80 13.58 -4.36 -4.63
CA ASP A 80 13.59 -5.63 -5.35
C ASP A 80 14.85 -5.80 -6.22
N LEU A 81 15.22 -4.80 -7.02
CA LEU A 81 16.45 -4.87 -7.84
C LEU A 81 17.71 -4.97 -6.98
N GLN A 82 17.78 -4.27 -5.84
CA GLN A 82 18.92 -4.38 -4.92
C GLN A 82 18.98 -5.74 -4.24
N SER A 83 17.83 -6.29 -3.81
CA SER A 83 17.78 -7.62 -3.24
C SER A 83 18.27 -8.68 -4.24
N GLY A 84 17.93 -8.52 -5.53
CA GLY A 84 18.43 -9.32 -6.63
C GLY A 84 19.94 -9.17 -6.81
N ALA A 85 20.46 -7.94 -6.86
CA ALA A 85 21.89 -7.68 -7.05
C ALA A 85 22.76 -8.22 -5.88
N VAL A 86 22.32 -8.02 -4.63
CA VAL A 86 23.11 -8.32 -3.41
C VAL A 86 22.93 -9.76 -2.92
N ALA A 87 21.72 -10.31 -3.01
CA ALA A 87 21.39 -11.63 -2.46
C ALA A 87 21.00 -12.67 -3.53
N GLY A 88 20.83 -12.25 -4.79
CA GLY A 88 20.44 -13.14 -5.88
C GLY A 88 19.04 -13.73 -5.63
N PHE A 89 18.89 -15.01 -5.94
CA PHE A 89 17.62 -15.72 -5.76
C PHE A 89 17.26 -16.03 -4.28
N LYS A 90 18.11 -15.68 -3.30
CA LYS A 90 17.96 -16.09 -1.88
C LYS A 90 16.80 -15.41 -1.15
N LEU A 91 16.38 -14.21 -1.57
CA LEU A 91 15.36 -13.40 -0.87
C LEU A 91 13.96 -13.50 -1.49
N LEU A 92 13.76 -14.28 -2.56
CA LEU A 92 12.46 -14.44 -3.23
C LEU A 92 11.37 -14.99 -2.30
N TRP A 93 11.70 -15.89 -1.37
CA TRP A 93 10.76 -16.36 -0.35
C TRP A 93 10.32 -15.25 0.61
N VAL A 94 11.17 -14.25 0.88
CA VAL A 94 10.83 -13.08 1.71
C VAL A 94 9.84 -12.20 0.96
N LEU A 95 10.09 -11.90 -0.31
CA LEU A 95 9.17 -11.17 -1.19
C LEU A 95 7.80 -11.87 -1.27
N MET A 96 7.78 -13.20 -1.45
CA MET A 96 6.55 -13.98 -1.47
C MET A 96 5.81 -13.90 -0.13
N LEU A 97 6.51 -14.09 0.99
CA LEU A 97 5.90 -14.05 2.33
C LEU A 97 5.39 -12.64 2.66
N ALA A 98 6.16 -11.60 2.37
CA ALA A 98 5.78 -10.21 2.54
C ALA A 98 4.54 -9.86 1.71
N THR A 99 4.44 -10.36 0.47
CA THR A 99 3.27 -10.13 -0.39
C THR A 99 2.03 -10.87 0.11
N ILE A 100 2.17 -12.10 0.59
CA ILE A 100 1.08 -12.85 1.23
C ILE A 100 0.60 -12.14 2.49
N ILE A 101 1.51 -11.70 3.36
CA ILE A 101 1.18 -10.93 4.56
C ILE A 101 0.51 -9.61 4.18
N GLY A 102 1.04 -8.90 3.17
CA GLY A 102 0.45 -7.70 2.58
C GLY A 102 -1.00 -7.91 2.15
N LEU A 103 -1.29 -8.95 1.36
CA LEU A 103 -2.65 -9.32 0.95
C LEU A 103 -3.58 -9.56 2.16
N LEU A 104 -3.11 -10.24 3.21
CA LEU A 104 -3.89 -10.48 4.43
C LEU A 104 -4.20 -9.18 5.18
N LEU A 105 -3.22 -8.28 5.28
CA LEU A 105 -3.35 -6.97 5.92
C LEU A 105 -4.28 -6.03 5.11
N GLN A 106 -4.13 -6.03 3.79
CA GLN A 106 -4.98 -5.29 2.86
C GLN A 106 -6.43 -5.79 2.90
N ARG A 107 -6.65 -7.10 3.04
CA ARG A 107 -7.97 -7.67 3.30
C ARG A 107 -8.58 -7.15 4.61
N LEU A 108 -7.79 -6.95 5.67
CA LEU A 108 -8.29 -6.35 6.91
C LEU A 108 -8.68 -4.87 6.72
N ALA A 109 -7.84 -4.09 6.04
CA ALA A 109 -8.13 -2.69 5.72
C ALA A 109 -9.39 -2.52 4.86
N ALA A 110 -9.54 -3.33 3.80
CA ALA A 110 -10.73 -3.37 2.95
C ALA A 110 -11.99 -3.74 3.75
N ARG A 111 -11.92 -4.81 4.58
CA ARG A 111 -13.07 -5.24 5.40
C ARG A 111 -13.53 -4.16 6.38
N LEU A 112 -12.60 -3.40 6.97
CA LEU A 112 -12.94 -2.27 7.84
C LEU A 112 -13.76 -1.21 7.08
N GLY A 113 -13.30 -0.82 5.89
CA GLY A 113 -13.98 0.16 5.03
C GLY A 113 -15.37 -0.29 4.55
N VAL A 114 -15.50 -1.56 4.15
CA VAL A 114 -16.76 -2.14 3.68
C VAL A 114 -17.80 -2.25 4.80
N VAL A 115 -17.40 -2.76 5.98
CA VAL A 115 -18.31 -3.01 7.11
C VAL A 115 -18.73 -1.70 7.79
N THR A 116 -17.79 -0.81 8.10
CA THR A 116 -18.09 0.42 8.85
C THR A 116 -18.63 1.56 7.98
N GLY A 117 -18.36 1.52 6.67
CA GLY A 117 -18.59 2.66 5.77
C GLY A 117 -17.62 3.83 6.02
N LEU A 118 -16.60 3.65 6.86
CA LEU A 118 -15.59 4.63 7.23
C LEU A 118 -14.20 4.11 6.87
N HIS A 119 -13.32 4.97 6.39
CA HIS A 119 -11.92 4.60 6.18
C HIS A 119 -11.14 4.63 7.50
N LEU A 120 -9.99 3.95 7.52
CA LEU A 120 -9.18 3.74 8.71
C LEU A 120 -8.89 5.04 9.49
N ALA A 121 -8.58 6.14 8.80
CA ALA A 121 -8.35 7.44 9.43
C ALA A 121 -9.60 8.06 10.11
N GLU A 122 -10.80 7.91 9.55
CA GLU A 122 -12.06 8.32 10.20
C GLU A 122 -12.32 7.49 11.47
N VAL A 123 -12.03 6.19 11.44
CA VAL A 123 -12.16 5.30 12.61
C VAL A 123 -11.14 5.67 13.68
N CYS A 124 -9.88 5.90 13.30
CA CYS A 124 -8.85 6.45 14.20
C CYS A 124 -9.31 7.76 14.86
N HIS A 125 -9.97 8.65 14.11
CA HIS A 125 -10.43 9.93 14.65
C HIS A 125 -11.51 9.80 15.72
N ARG A 126 -12.43 8.85 15.53
CA ARG A 126 -13.54 8.59 16.46
C ARG A 126 -13.10 7.84 17.72
N GLN A 127 -12.10 6.96 17.61
CA GLN A 127 -11.69 6.08 18.71
C GLN A 127 -10.50 6.61 19.50
N TYR A 128 -9.52 7.28 18.88
CA TYR A 128 -8.34 7.79 19.58
C TYR A 128 -8.52 9.22 20.11
N GLN A 129 -7.99 9.45 21.31
CA GLN A 129 -7.84 10.76 21.92
C GLN A 129 -6.99 11.71 21.04
N LYS A 130 -7.20 13.03 21.20
CA LYS A 130 -6.60 14.07 20.34
C LYS A 130 -5.08 13.95 20.17
N PHE A 131 -4.34 13.67 21.25
CA PHE A 131 -2.87 13.66 21.23
C PHE A 131 -2.29 12.46 20.45
N PRO A 132 -2.61 11.18 20.77
CA PRO A 132 -2.20 10.03 19.95
C PRO A 132 -2.63 10.15 18.48
N ARG A 133 -3.83 10.71 18.24
CA ARG A 133 -4.36 10.92 16.89
C ARG A 133 -3.50 11.84 16.04
N ILE A 134 -2.99 12.94 16.61
CA ILE A 134 -2.10 13.89 15.91
C ILE A 134 -0.72 13.25 15.64
N ILE A 135 -0.19 12.46 16.59
CA ILE A 135 1.08 11.73 16.37
C ILE A 135 0.92 10.69 15.27
N LEU A 136 -0.17 9.91 15.26
CA LEU A 136 -0.46 8.96 14.18
C LEU A 136 -0.59 9.65 12.83
N TRP A 137 -1.29 10.79 12.77
CA TRP A 137 -1.38 11.59 11.54
C TRP A 137 0.02 12.01 11.05
N LEU A 138 0.85 12.58 11.92
CA LEU A 138 2.21 13.02 11.58
C LEU A 138 3.07 11.87 11.06
N MET A 139 2.99 10.68 11.68
CA MET A 139 3.75 9.50 11.24
C MET A 139 3.30 9.00 9.85
N VAL A 140 1.99 9.04 9.54
CA VAL A 140 1.48 8.63 8.23
C VAL A 140 1.73 9.70 7.16
N GLU A 141 1.68 10.99 7.51
CA GLU A 141 2.05 12.07 6.59
C GLU A 141 3.54 12.00 6.24
N LEU A 142 4.40 11.68 7.22
CA LEU A 142 5.84 11.45 7.01
C LEU A 142 6.08 10.19 6.16
N ALA A 143 5.24 9.15 6.28
CA ALA A 143 5.25 8.01 5.35
C ALA A 143 4.94 8.42 3.91
N ILE A 144 3.92 9.25 3.70
CA ILE A 144 3.52 9.71 2.37
C ILE A 144 4.63 10.56 1.74
N ILE A 145 5.22 11.49 2.51
CA ILE A 145 6.38 12.29 2.06
C ILE A 145 7.58 11.39 1.72
N GLY A 146 7.80 10.31 2.47
CA GLY A 146 8.87 9.35 2.16
C GLY A 146 8.67 8.66 0.80
N SER A 147 7.46 8.19 0.51
CA SER A 147 7.15 7.53 -0.78
C SER A 147 7.17 8.53 -1.95
N ASP A 148 6.70 9.75 -1.70
CA ASP A 148 6.80 10.90 -2.61
C ASP A 148 8.27 11.17 -3.02
N MET A 149 9.22 11.12 -2.07
CA MET A 149 10.65 11.21 -2.36
C MET A 149 11.16 10.04 -3.23
N GLN A 150 10.81 8.79 -2.90
CA GLN A 150 11.24 7.61 -3.67
C GLN A 150 10.78 7.69 -5.14
N GLU A 151 9.59 8.22 -5.36
CA GLU A 151 9.01 8.42 -6.67
C GLU A 151 9.69 9.54 -7.48
N VAL A 152 10.00 10.67 -6.84
CA VAL A 152 10.77 11.77 -7.45
C VAL A 152 12.15 11.27 -7.88
N ILE A 153 12.81 10.46 -7.03
CA ILE A 153 14.07 9.78 -7.36
C ILE A 153 13.89 8.90 -8.61
N GLY A 154 12.94 7.96 -8.57
CA GLY A 154 12.68 7.01 -9.67
C GLY A 154 12.37 7.69 -11.00
N SER A 155 11.48 8.69 -10.99
CA SER A 155 11.09 9.43 -12.19
C SER A 155 12.26 10.26 -12.74
N ALA A 156 13.09 10.87 -11.89
CA ALA A 156 14.29 11.59 -12.31
C ALA A 156 15.35 10.66 -12.95
N ILE A 157 15.53 9.45 -12.40
CA ILE A 157 16.39 8.40 -12.99
C ILE A 157 15.86 7.98 -14.35
N ALA A 158 14.55 7.71 -14.47
CA ALA A 158 13.94 7.35 -15.74
C ALA A 158 14.12 8.44 -16.81
N ILE A 159 13.93 9.71 -16.47
CA ILE A 159 14.16 10.84 -17.37
C ILE A 159 15.64 10.94 -17.78
N ASN A 160 16.57 10.76 -16.84
CA ASN A 160 18.01 10.74 -17.13
C ASN A 160 18.37 9.64 -18.13
N LEU A 161 17.89 8.40 -17.92
CA LEU A 161 18.08 7.26 -18.81
C LEU A 161 17.46 7.48 -20.19
N LEU A 162 16.18 7.90 -20.27
CA LEU A 162 15.50 8.18 -21.54
C LEU A 162 16.20 9.29 -22.35
N SER A 163 16.81 10.27 -21.66
CA SER A 163 17.56 11.36 -22.30
C SER A 163 18.97 10.97 -22.76
N VAL A 164 19.42 9.73 -22.48
CA VAL A 164 20.81 9.26 -22.67
C VAL A 164 21.80 10.19 -21.95
N GLY A 165 21.49 10.54 -20.70
CA GLY A 165 22.32 11.40 -19.86
C GLY A 165 22.29 12.90 -20.22
N LYS A 166 21.54 13.34 -21.23
CA LYS A 166 21.43 14.78 -21.60
C LYS A 166 20.74 15.62 -20.54
N ILE A 167 19.79 15.04 -19.80
CA ILE A 167 19.12 15.69 -18.67
C ILE A 167 19.78 15.17 -17.39
N PRO A 168 20.46 16.03 -16.60
CA PRO A 168 21.05 15.62 -15.33
C PRO A 168 19.95 15.30 -14.29
N LEU A 169 20.28 14.55 -13.24
CA LEU A 169 19.31 14.11 -12.23
C LEU A 169 18.54 15.27 -11.57
N TRP A 170 19.22 16.36 -11.20
CA TRP A 170 18.55 17.57 -10.69
C TRP A 170 17.55 18.17 -11.70
N GLY A 171 17.83 18.06 -13.00
CA GLY A 171 16.92 18.48 -14.07
C GLY A 171 15.69 17.56 -14.16
N GLY A 172 15.89 16.25 -13.98
CA GLY A 172 14.80 15.27 -13.84
C GLY A 172 13.90 15.59 -12.64
N VAL A 173 14.49 15.88 -11.47
CA VAL A 173 13.78 16.27 -10.24
C VAL A 173 13.00 17.58 -10.38
N LEU A 174 13.43 18.51 -11.23
CA LEU A 174 12.64 19.70 -11.56
C LEU A 174 11.50 19.39 -12.54
N ILE A 175 11.70 18.45 -13.47
CA ILE A 175 10.65 18.01 -14.42
C ILE A 175 9.53 17.25 -13.69
N THR A 176 9.81 16.52 -12.60
CA THR A 176 8.73 15.89 -11.79
C THR A 176 7.83 16.93 -11.11
N ILE A 177 8.24 18.20 -10.95
CA ILE A 177 7.29 19.24 -10.52
C ILE A 177 6.17 19.41 -11.57
N ALA A 178 6.46 19.18 -12.86
CA ALA A 178 5.48 19.26 -13.94
C ALA A 178 4.45 18.10 -13.93
N ASP A 179 4.80 16.90 -13.44
CA ASP A 179 3.87 15.77 -13.38
C ASP A 179 2.69 16.03 -12.45
N THR A 180 2.92 16.79 -11.38
CA THR A 180 1.88 17.19 -10.43
C THR A 180 0.72 17.91 -11.12
N PHE A 181 1.02 18.76 -12.12
CA PHE A 181 0.02 19.45 -12.93
C PHE A 181 -0.70 18.51 -13.90
N VAL A 182 -0.01 17.50 -14.43
CA VAL A 182 -0.62 16.44 -15.27
C VAL A 182 -1.61 15.61 -14.44
N PHE A 183 -1.25 15.22 -13.23
CA PHE A 183 -2.17 14.55 -12.30
C PHE A 183 -3.39 15.41 -11.98
N LEU A 184 -3.19 16.69 -11.65
CA LEU A 184 -4.29 17.62 -11.35
C LEU A 184 -5.26 17.79 -12.54
N PHE A 185 -4.77 17.68 -13.77
CA PHE A 185 -5.60 17.64 -14.96
C PHE A 185 -6.36 16.31 -15.10
N LEU A 186 -5.71 15.17 -14.82
CA LEU A 186 -6.29 13.82 -14.87
C LEU A 186 -7.38 13.59 -13.81
N ASP A 187 -7.24 14.13 -12.59
CA ASP A 187 -8.25 14.04 -11.52
C ASP A 187 -9.63 14.53 -12.03
N LYS A 188 -9.65 15.52 -12.94
CA LYS A 188 -10.88 16.06 -13.55
C LYS A 188 -11.71 15.05 -14.36
N TYR A 189 -11.15 13.92 -14.77
CA TYR A 189 -11.78 12.98 -15.72
C TYR A 189 -12.62 11.86 -15.08
N GLY A 190 -12.61 11.74 -13.75
CA GLY A 190 -13.51 10.86 -12.98
C GLY A 190 -13.05 9.41 -12.83
N LEU A 191 -13.54 8.77 -11.76
CA LEU A 191 -12.94 7.55 -11.18
C LEU A 191 -12.72 6.39 -12.16
N ARG A 192 -13.70 6.00 -12.98
CA ARG A 192 -13.52 4.87 -13.92
C ARG A 192 -12.47 5.11 -15.01
N LYS A 193 -12.27 6.36 -15.44
CA LYS A 193 -11.23 6.67 -16.43
C LYS A 193 -9.84 6.64 -15.80
N LEU A 194 -9.76 7.07 -14.54
CA LEU A 194 -8.56 7.00 -13.71
C LEU A 194 -8.20 5.53 -13.37
N GLU A 195 -9.17 4.69 -13.02
CA GLU A 195 -9.01 3.22 -12.88
C GLU A 195 -8.48 2.57 -14.17
N ALA A 196 -8.99 2.98 -15.34
CA ALA A 196 -8.48 2.49 -16.63
C ALA A 196 -7.06 3.01 -16.97
N PHE A 197 -6.73 4.25 -16.62
CA PHE A 197 -5.39 4.82 -16.80
C PHE A 197 -4.35 4.08 -15.94
N PHE A 198 -4.70 3.76 -14.70
CA PHE A 198 -3.87 2.92 -13.85
C PHE A 198 -3.70 1.50 -14.38
N GLY A 199 -4.77 0.88 -14.91
CA GLY A 199 -4.67 -0.41 -15.61
C GLY A 199 -3.69 -0.37 -16.80
N LEU A 200 -3.65 0.75 -17.53
CA LEU A 200 -2.66 0.97 -18.59
C LEU A 200 -1.22 1.05 -18.04
N LEU A 201 -0.96 1.80 -16.96
CA LEU A 201 0.37 1.90 -16.35
C LEU A 201 0.87 0.54 -15.84
N ILE A 202 0.01 -0.23 -15.15
CA ILE A 202 0.34 -1.59 -14.70
C ILE A 202 0.63 -2.51 -15.90
N THR A 203 -0.13 -2.38 -16.99
CA THR A 203 0.10 -3.15 -18.23
C THR A 203 1.45 -2.78 -18.87
N ILE A 204 1.83 -1.50 -18.87
CA ILE A 204 3.15 -1.05 -19.36
C ILE A 204 4.27 -1.67 -18.51
N MET A 205 4.17 -1.64 -17.18
CA MET A 205 5.15 -2.28 -16.28
C MET A 205 5.23 -3.79 -16.50
N ALA A 206 4.09 -4.48 -16.60
CA ALA A 206 4.05 -5.92 -16.86
C ALA A 206 4.69 -6.32 -18.21
N LEU A 207 4.46 -5.53 -19.26
CA LEU A 207 5.04 -5.78 -20.58
C LEU A 207 6.53 -5.43 -20.65
N THR A 208 6.95 -4.33 -20.02
CA THR A 208 8.36 -3.88 -20.03
C THR A 208 9.23 -4.83 -19.21
N PHE A 209 8.94 -5.02 -17.92
CA PHE A 209 9.71 -5.93 -17.07
C PHE A 209 9.56 -7.41 -17.48
N GLY A 210 8.40 -7.79 -18.04
CA GLY A 210 8.20 -9.12 -18.64
C GLY A 210 9.05 -9.36 -19.90
N TYR A 211 9.27 -8.33 -20.72
CA TYR A 211 10.18 -8.41 -21.87
C TYR A 211 11.64 -8.60 -21.42
N GLU A 212 12.08 -7.86 -20.40
CA GLU A 212 13.40 -8.05 -19.79
C GLU A 212 13.58 -9.48 -19.29
N TYR A 213 12.63 -9.98 -18.50
CA TYR A 213 12.66 -11.36 -17.98
C TYR A 213 12.80 -12.42 -19.08
N ILE A 214 12.04 -12.31 -20.17
CA ILE A 214 12.09 -13.23 -21.32
C ILE A 214 13.41 -13.10 -22.09
N THR A 215 14.01 -11.91 -22.12
CA THR A 215 15.28 -11.63 -22.83
C THR A 215 16.48 -12.14 -22.04
N VAL A 216 16.52 -11.88 -20.73
CA VAL A 216 17.58 -12.31 -19.81
C VAL A 216 17.58 -13.83 -19.59
N LYS A 217 16.41 -14.48 -19.61
CA LYS A 217 16.23 -15.93 -19.40
C LYS A 217 16.88 -16.43 -18.10
N PRO A 218 16.51 -15.87 -16.92
CA PRO A 218 17.06 -16.29 -15.65
C PRO A 218 16.79 -17.77 -15.36
N ASN A 219 17.67 -18.40 -14.57
CA ASN A 219 17.55 -19.83 -14.28
C ASN A 219 16.27 -20.15 -13.47
N GLN A 220 15.31 -20.81 -14.12
CA GLN A 220 13.99 -21.15 -13.56
C GLN A 220 14.07 -22.11 -12.36
N GLU A 221 15.07 -22.99 -12.31
CA GLU A 221 15.26 -23.91 -11.19
C GLU A 221 15.67 -23.14 -9.92
N LYS A 222 16.64 -22.23 -10.06
CA LYS A 222 17.09 -21.36 -8.95
C LYS A 222 15.98 -20.41 -8.48
N LEU A 223 15.18 -19.90 -9.41
CA LEU A 223 13.99 -19.09 -9.11
C LEU A 223 12.99 -19.87 -8.25
N LEU A 224 12.58 -21.07 -8.69
CA LEU A 224 11.62 -21.90 -7.96
C LEU A 224 12.17 -22.35 -6.58
N GLN A 225 13.46 -22.70 -6.50
CA GLN A 225 14.11 -22.98 -5.23
C GLN A 225 14.12 -21.75 -4.31
N GLY A 226 14.48 -20.57 -4.84
CA GLY A 226 14.48 -19.30 -4.10
C GLY A 226 13.11 -18.86 -3.59
N LEU A 227 12.05 -19.21 -4.32
CA LEU A 227 10.68 -18.84 -4.00
C LEU A 227 10.07 -19.71 -2.88
N PHE A 228 10.25 -21.04 -2.98
CA PHE A 228 9.57 -21.98 -2.08
C PHE A 228 10.43 -22.51 -0.92
N ILE A 229 11.76 -22.44 -1.03
CA ILE A 229 12.67 -22.94 0.00
C ILE A 229 13.27 -21.73 0.75
N PRO A 230 12.97 -21.54 2.05
CA PRO A 230 13.64 -20.51 2.83
C PRO A 230 15.08 -20.93 3.13
N TYR A 231 16.01 -20.61 2.23
CA TYR A 231 17.44 -20.84 2.42
C TYR A 231 18.23 -19.53 2.41
N CYS A 232 18.99 -19.29 3.47
CA CYS A 232 19.90 -18.14 3.58
C CYS A 232 21.30 -18.63 3.98
N ARG A 233 21.92 -19.44 3.10
CA ARG A 233 23.29 -19.93 3.31
C ARG A 233 24.25 -18.75 3.14
N ASP A 234 25.06 -18.51 4.16
CA ASP A 234 26.07 -17.44 4.21
C ASP A 234 25.48 -16.03 4.03
N CYS A 235 24.33 -15.75 4.65
CA CYS A 235 23.75 -14.41 4.70
C CYS A 235 24.36 -13.59 5.85
N GLY A 236 25.01 -12.48 5.50
CA GLY A 236 25.54 -11.49 6.44
C GLY A 236 24.56 -10.33 6.69
N THR A 237 25.07 -9.25 7.27
CA THR A 237 24.27 -8.03 7.52
C THR A 237 23.62 -7.42 6.26
N PRO A 238 24.28 -7.26 5.09
CA PRO A 238 23.62 -6.59 3.95
C PRO A 238 22.46 -7.42 3.37
N GLN A 239 22.54 -8.77 3.38
CA GLN A 239 21.40 -9.59 2.94
C GLN A 239 20.22 -9.52 3.93
N LEU A 240 20.50 -9.35 5.22
CA LEU A 240 19.46 -9.13 6.22
C LEU A 240 18.81 -7.76 6.05
N GLU A 241 19.59 -6.69 5.84
CA GLU A 241 19.10 -5.34 5.60
C GLU A 241 18.19 -5.28 4.37
N GLN A 242 18.60 -5.93 3.27
CA GLN A 242 17.76 -6.08 2.07
C GLN A 242 16.47 -6.87 2.33
N ALA A 243 16.50 -7.91 3.18
CA ALA A 243 15.30 -8.63 3.59
C ALA A 243 14.32 -7.75 4.39
N VAL A 244 14.82 -6.82 5.21
CA VAL A 244 14.00 -5.82 5.93
C VAL A 244 13.46 -4.77 4.96
N GLY A 245 14.29 -4.31 4.01
CA GLY A 245 13.91 -3.42 2.91
C GLY A 245 12.70 -3.95 2.15
N ILE A 246 12.74 -5.21 1.70
CA ILE A 246 11.62 -5.88 1.02
C ILE A 246 10.35 -5.82 1.88
N VAL A 247 10.41 -6.13 3.18
CA VAL A 247 9.23 -6.12 4.06
C VAL A 247 8.65 -4.70 4.21
N GLY A 248 9.52 -3.68 4.36
CA GLY A 248 9.12 -2.27 4.46
C GLY A 248 8.53 -1.71 3.17
N ALA A 249 9.09 -2.07 2.02
CA ALA A 249 8.68 -1.61 0.70
C ALA A 249 7.41 -2.32 0.19
N VAL A 250 7.27 -3.63 0.46
CA VAL A 250 6.07 -4.41 0.11
C VAL A 250 4.89 -4.08 1.01
N ILE A 251 5.10 -3.85 2.31
CA ILE A 251 4.00 -3.54 3.24
C ILE A 251 4.02 -2.04 3.55
N MET A 252 3.47 -1.23 2.64
CA MET A 252 3.39 0.22 2.85
C MET A 252 2.27 0.62 3.84
N PRO A 253 2.58 1.39 4.90
CA PRO A 253 1.59 1.77 5.92
C PRO A 253 0.49 2.69 5.36
N HIS A 254 0.85 3.66 4.51
CA HIS A 254 -0.10 4.61 3.91
C HIS A 254 -1.09 3.90 2.96
N ASN A 255 -0.71 2.77 2.35
CA ASN A 255 -1.56 2.03 1.42
C ASN A 255 -2.73 1.33 2.15
N MET A 256 -2.58 1.00 3.43
CA MET A 256 -3.69 0.47 4.25
C MET A 256 -4.81 1.52 4.43
N TYR A 257 -4.43 2.79 4.63
CA TYR A 257 -5.40 3.90 4.70
C TYR A 257 -6.09 4.10 3.35
N LEU A 258 -5.31 4.14 2.27
CA LEU A 258 -5.81 4.28 0.90
C LEU A 258 -6.84 3.20 0.55
N HIS A 259 -6.50 1.92 0.70
CA HIS A 259 -7.39 0.83 0.33
C HIS A 259 -8.69 0.83 1.15
N SER A 260 -8.62 1.14 2.45
CA SER A 260 -9.82 1.28 3.30
C SER A 260 -10.76 2.41 2.87
N ALA A 261 -10.25 3.41 2.13
CA ALA A 261 -11.04 4.48 1.53
C ALA A 261 -11.54 4.13 0.12
N LEU A 262 -10.71 3.53 -0.73
CA LEU A 262 -11.08 3.17 -2.10
C LEU A 262 -12.29 2.22 -2.16
N VAL A 263 -12.43 1.29 -1.20
CA VAL A 263 -13.62 0.41 -1.12
C VAL A 263 -14.93 1.16 -0.85
N LYS A 264 -14.91 2.39 -0.30
CA LYS A 264 -16.11 3.24 -0.11
C LYS A 264 -16.70 3.73 -1.44
N SER A 265 -15.94 3.65 -2.54
CA SER A 265 -16.36 4.08 -3.89
C SER A 265 -17.52 3.27 -4.49
N ARG A 266 -17.74 2.04 -4.01
CA ARG A 266 -18.81 1.15 -4.48
C ARG A 266 -20.02 1.25 -3.57
N GLN A 267 -21.23 1.26 -4.15
CA GLN A 267 -22.47 1.29 -3.37
C GLN A 267 -22.76 -0.08 -2.74
N VAL A 268 -22.57 -0.23 -1.43
CA VAL A 268 -22.94 -1.44 -0.68
C VAL A 268 -24.01 -1.07 0.34
N ASN A 269 -25.10 -1.83 0.42
CA ASN A 269 -26.07 -1.66 1.50
C ASN A 269 -25.52 -2.26 2.80
N ARG A 270 -25.22 -1.42 3.79
CA ARG A 270 -24.69 -1.88 5.09
C ARG A 270 -25.77 -2.45 6.02
N ALA A 271 -27.04 -2.26 5.70
CA ALA A 271 -28.14 -2.87 6.45
C ALA A 271 -28.29 -4.37 6.19
N ASP A 272 -27.97 -4.85 4.97
CA ASP A 272 -27.95 -6.28 4.67
C ASP A 272 -26.56 -6.89 4.88
N LYS A 273 -26.47 -7.81 5.85
CA LYS A 273 -25.27 -8.59 6.15
C LYS A 273 -24.86 -9.50 4.98
N ARG A 274 -25.78 -9.83 4.06
CA ARG A 274 -25.49 -10.63 2.84
C ARG A 274 -24.72 -9.80 1.82
N GLU A 275 -25.17 -8.59 1.49
CA GLU A 275 -24.44 -7.67 0.61
C GLU A 275 -23.05 -7.35 1.16
N VAL A 276 -22.93 -7.05 2.46
CA VAL A 276 -21.62 -6.81 3.10
C VAL A 276 -20.71 -8.03 2.98
N ARG A 277 -21.25 -9.26 3.07
CA ARG A 277 -20.47 -10.51 2.88
C ARG A 277 -20.10 -10.73 1.41
N GLU A 278 -20.98 -10.41 0.47
CA GLU A 278 -20.74 -10.50 -0.97
C GLU A 278 -19.67 -9.48 -1.43
N ALA A 279 -19.77 -8.22 -1.02
CA ALA A 279 -18.77 -7.19 -1.29
C ALA A 279 -17.39 -7.57 -0.73
N ASN A 280 -17.33 -8.06 0.52
CA ASN A 280 -16.08 -8.56 1.12
C ASN A 280 -15.48 -9.76 0.36
N LYS A 281 -16.30 -10.58 -0.33
CA LYS A 281 -15.83 -11.67 -1.19
C LYS A 281 -15.23 -11.12 -2.49
N TYR A 282 -15.91 -10.19 -3.17
CA TYR A 282 -15.42 -9.62 -4.43
C TYR A 282 -14.16 -8.77 -4.23
N PHE A 283 -14.10 -7.87 -3.25
CA PHE A 283 -12.89 -7.09 -2.96
C PHE A 283 -11.69 -7.97 -2.57
N PHE A 284 -11.92 -9.10 -1.90
CA PHE A 284 -10.84 -10.05 -1.62
C PHE A 284 -10.34 -10.73 -2.91
N ILE A 285 -11.24 -11.22 -3.77
CA ILE A 285 -10.85 -11.84 -5.06
C ILE A 285 -10.11 -10.84 -5.94
N GLU A 286 -10.59 -9.61 -6.03
CA GLU A 286 -9.95 -8.52 -6.77
C GLU A 286 -8.54 -8.23 -6.23
N SER A 287 -8.40 -8.04 -4.90
CA SER A 287 -7.11 -7.79 -4.25
C SER A 287 -6.12 -8.93 -4.46
N CYS A 288 -6.59 -10.19 -4.45
CA CYS A 288 -5.76 -11.35 -4.76
C CYS A 288 -5.23 -11.30 -6.21
N ILE A 289 -6.08 -10.96 -7.18
CA ILE A 289 -5.67 -10.87 -8.59
C ILE A 289 -4.68 -9.71 -8.78
N ALA A 290 -4.98 -8.55 -8.23
CA ALA A 290 -4.15 -7.35 -8.38
C ALA A 290 -2.77 -7.53 -7.73
N LEU A 291 -2.69 -8.04 -6.49
CA LEU A 291 -1.41 -8.33 -5.84
C LEU A 291 -0.67 -9.53 -6.45
N PHE A 292 -1.37 -10.50 -7.05
CA PHE A 292 -0.70 -11.56 -7.81
C PHE A 292 -0.04 -11.02 -9.08
N VAL A 293 -0.68 -10.09 -9.80
CA VAL A 293 -0.06 -9.40 -10.94
C VAL A 293 1.16 -8.60 -10.48
N SER A 294 1.06 -7.85 -9.38
CA SER A 294 2.21 -7.12 -8.83
C SER A 294 3.35 -8.07 -8.44
N PHE A 295 3.06 -9.14 -7.70
CA PHE A 295 4.05 -10.16 -7.32
C PHE A 295 4.82 -10.75 -8.50
N ILE A 296 4.16 -11.00 -9.64
CA ILE A 296 4.81 -11.49 -10.85
C ILE A 296 5.78 -10.44 -11.43
N ILE A 297 5.41 -9.17 -11.41
CA ILE A 297 6.30 -8.07 -11.83
C ILE A 297 7.52 -7.97 -10.91
N ASN A 298 7.31 -8.02 -9.60
CA ASN A 298 8.38 -8.00 -8.60
C ASN A 298 9.36 -9.19 -8.79
N ILE A 299 8.85 -10.40 -9.06
CA ILE A 299 9.68 -11.55 -9.45
C ILE A 299 10.49 -11.24 -10.71
N PHE A 300 9.90 -10.65 -11.75
CA PHE A 300 10.64 -10.28 -12.96
C PHE A 300 11.80 -9.33 -12.65
N VAL A 301 11.57 -8.29 -11.84
CA VAL A 301 12.62 -7.35 -11.41
C VAL A 301 13.73 -8.07 -10.63
N VAL A 302 13.42 -8.72 -9.50
CA VAL A 302 14.43 -9.39 -8.65
C VAL A 302 15.28 -10.38 -9.47
N THR A 303 14.65 -11.16 -10.35
CA THR A 303 15.33 -12.24 -11.08
C THR A 303 16.18 -11.75 -12.26
N VAL A 304 15.76 -10.69 -12.96
CA VAL A 304 16.57 -10.01 -13.97
C VAL A 304 17.85 -9.45 -13.34
N PHE A 305 17.72 -8.77 -12.19
CA PHE A 305 18.87 -8.17 -11.50
C PHE A 305 19.77 -9.19 -10.81
N ALA A 306 19.20 -10.28 -10.28
CA ALA A 306 19.97 -11.43 -9.82
C ALA A 306 20.83 -12.03 -10.92
N GLU A 307 20.29 -12.30 -12.11
CA GLU A 307 21.08 -12.87 -13.21
C GLU A 307 22.06 -11.85 -13.83
N ALA A 308 21.75 -10.55 -13.80
CA ALA A 308 22.62 -9.51 -14.32
C ALA A 308 23.84 -9.19 -13.42
N PHE A 309 23.66 -9.11 -12.10
CA PHE A 309 24.69 -8.61 -11.18
C PHE A 309 25.23 -9.65 -10.17
N PHE A 310 24.43 -10.63 -9.74
CA PHE A 310 24.82 -11.48 -8.62
C PHE A 310 26.06 -12.33 -8.93
N ASN A 311 27.11 -12.16 -8.13
CA ASN A 311 28.36 -12.91 -8.19
C ASN A 311 29.15 -12.76 -9.52
N LYS A 312 28.90 -11.71 -10.31
CA LYS A 312 29.62 -11.39 -11.56
C LYS A 312 30.74 -10.38 -11.35
N THR A 313 31.66 -10.69 -10.44
CA THR A 313 32.74 -9.76 -10.06
C THR A 313 33.90 -9.72 -11.07
N ASN A 314 34.19 -10.79 -11.82
CA ASN A 314 35.38 -10.89 -12.69
C ASN A 314 35.26 -11.91 -13.85
N SER A 315 34.31 -11.75 -14.78
CA SER A 315 34.21 -12.62 -15.98
C SER A 315 34.04 -11.84 -17.29
N PRO A 316 35.14 -11.58 -18.05
CA PRO A 316 35.08 -10.98 -19.39
C PRO A 316 34.69 -12.02 -20.44
N SER A 317 33.51 -12.63 -20.28
CA SER A 317 33.07 -13.79 -21.08
C SER A 317 31.68 -13.62 -21.73
N LEU A 318 31.36 -12.40 -22.14
CA LEU A 318 30.40 -12.15 -23.22
C LEU A 318 31.05 -11.18 -24.22
N GLY A 319 31.73 -11.76 -25.22
CA GLY A 319 32.56 -10.99 -26.15
C GLY A 319 31.74 -10.02 -26.99
N GLY A 320 32.01 -8.72 -26.88
CA GLY A 320 31.37 -7.69 -27.71
C GLY A 320 31.64 -6.24 -27.31
N PHE A 321 31.63 -5.91 -26.01
CA PHE A 321 31.60 -4.51 -25.55
C PHE A 321 32.58 -4.18 -24.41
N ASN A 322 33.88 -4.30 -24.69
CA ASN A 322 34.93 -3.92 -23.73
C ASN A 322 34.87 -2.43 -23.30
N SER A 323 34.31 -1.54 -24.14
CA SER A 323 34.24 -0.09 -23.86
C SER A 323 33.18 0.32 -22.84
N CYS A 324 32.21 -0.54 -22.50
CA CYS A 324 31.17 -0.20 -21.52
C CYS A 324 31.53 -0.63 -20.09
N ALA A 325 32.38 -1.66 -19.95
CA ALA A 325 32.82 -2.14 -18.64
C ALA A 325 33.74 -1.12 -17.94
N ASP A 326 34.73 -0.56 -18.62
CA ASP A 326 35.74 0.30 -17.98
C ASP A 326 35.17 1.60 -17.39
N VAL A 327 34.05 2.12 -17.91
CA VAL A 327 33.42 3.38 -17.44
C VAL A 327 32.42 3.16 -16.31
N ALA A 328 31.79 1.98 -16.21
CA ALA A 328 30.76 1.70 -15.20
C ALA A 328 31.23 0.73 -14.10
N LEU A 329 32.26 -0.08 -14.35
CA LEU A 329 32.71 -1.13 -13.43
C LEU A 329 33.92 -0.69 -12.57
N GLY A 330 34.66 0.34 -13.00
CA GLY A 330 35.87 0.81 -12.32
C GLY A 330 35.66 1.26 -10.87
N ASP A 331 34.62 2.07 -10.62
CA ASP A 331 34.28 2.50 -9.26
C ASP A 331 33.56 1.40 -8.46
N VAL A 332 32.67 0.63 -9.11
CA VAL A 332 31.90 -0.46 -8.47
C VAL A 332 32.80 -1.55 -7.88
N ILE A 333 33.91 -1.89 -8.55
CA ILE A 333 34.86 -2.92 -8.08
C ILE A 333 35.60 -2.49 -6.79
N SER A 334 35.74 -1.19 -6.54
CA SER A 334 36.55 -0.67 -5.43
C SER A 334 35.77 -0.52 -4.11
N GLY A 335 34.43 -0.44 -4.16
CA GLY A 335 33.61 -0.06 -3.00
C GLY A 335 32.85 -1.19 -2.29
N GLY A 336 32.45 -2.25 -2.99
CA GLY A 336 31.64 -3.33 -2.42
C GLY A 336 30.24 -2.91 -1.91
N LEU A 337 29.78 -1.72 -2.29
CA LEU A 337 28.49 -1.12 -1.93
C LEU A 337 27.46 -1.23 -3.07
N ALA A 338 26.21 -0.89 -2.77
CA ALA A 338 25.09 -0.97 -3.71
C ALA A 338 25.34 -0.19 -5.01
N VAL A 339 25.03 -0.79 -6.16
CA VAL A 339 25.23 -0.16 -7.47
C VAL A 339 24.21 0.98 -7.64
N PRO A 340 24.62 2.22 -7.96
CA PRO A 340 23.68 3.32 -8.14
C PRO A 340 22.69 3.07 -9.30
N SER A 341 21.43 3.44 -9.11
CA SER A 341 20.28 3.04 -9.94
C SER A 341 20.27 3.49 -11.42
N PRO A 342 20.80 4.66 -11.86
CA PRO A 342 20.98 4.92 -13.30
C PRO A 342 22.12 4.08 -13.89
N LEU A 343 23.16 3.76 -13.12
CA LEU A 343 24.24 2.89 -13.56
C LEU A 343 23.73 1.47 -13.82
N GLN A 344 22.79 1.01 -13.00
CA GLN A 344 22.09 -0.26 -13.15
C GLN A 344 21.32 -0.37 -14.49
N GLY A 345 20.55 0.66 -14.87
CA GLY A 345 19.84 0.70 -16.15
C GLY A 345 20.77 0.77 -17.37
N VAL A 346 21.91 1.47 -17.23
CA VAL A 346 22.97 1.49 -18.25
C VAL A 346 23.61 0.11 -18.41
N VAL A 347 23.93 -0.57 -17.31
CA VAL A 347 24.50 -1.94 -17.34
C VAL A 347 23.53 -2.95 -17.95
N LEU A 348 22.22 -2.84 -17.70
CA LEU A 348 21.20 -3.63 -18.40
C LEU A 348 21.26 -3.39 -19.92
N GLY A 349 21.34 -2.12 -20.34
CA GLY A 349 21.53 -1.72 -21.74
C GLY A 349 22.83 -2.24 -22.38
N CYS A 350 23.88 -2.44 -21.60
CA CYS A 350 25.16 -2.97 -22.06
C CYS A 350 25.17 -4.50 -22.19
N TYR A 351 24.50 -5.24 -21.30
CA TYR A 351 24.41 -6.71 -21.37
C TYR A 351 23.34 -7.20 -22.35
N PHE A 352 22.19 -6.53 -22.43
CA PHE A 352 21.01 -6.98 -23.17
C PHE A 352 20.63 -6.07 -24.35
N GLY A 353 21.37 -4.97 -24.56
CA GLY A 353 21.25 -4.07 -25.69
C GLY A 353 20.43 -2.80 -25.40
N PRO A 354 20.56 -1.76 -26.23
CA PRO A 354 19.99 -0.44 -25.94
C PRO A 354 18.45 -0.43 -25.81
N ALA A 355 17.76 -1.40 -26.40
CA ALA A 355 16.31 -1.57 -26.23
C ALA A 355 15.94 -1.80 -24.75
N ALA A 356 16.72 -2.61 -24.03
CA ALA A 356 16.47 -2.94 -22.62
C ALA A 356 16.50 -1.70 -21.72
N LEU A 357 17.46 -0.79 -21.95
CA LEU A 357 17.57 0.48 -21.21
C LEU A 357 16.31 1.35 -21.38
N TYR A 358 15.82 1.51 -22.61
CA TYR A 358 14.61 2.31 -22.85
C TYR A 358 13.35 1.64 -22.30
N ILE A 359 13.23 0.32 -22.42
CA ILE A 359 12.12 -0.48 -21.88
C ILE A 359 12.08 -0.38 -20.35
N TRP A 360 13.23 -0.55 -19.69
CA TRP A 360 13.41 -0.35 -18.25
C TRP A 360 13.02 1.06 -17.80
N ALA A 361 13.51 2.09 -18.49
CA ALA A 361 13.23 3.48 -18.14
C ALA A 361 11.75 3.87 -18.34
N ILE A 362 11.07 3.31 -19.35
CA ILE A 362 9.60 3.45 -19.51
C ILE A 362 8.87 2.76 -18.34
N GLY A 363 9.33 1.58 -17.91
CA GLY A 363 8.78 0.86 -16.75
C GLY A 363 8.87 1.67 -15.46
N ILE A 364 10.05 2.19 -15.12
CA ILE A 364 10.24 3.06 -13.93
C ILE A 364 9.42 4.34 -14.04
N LEU A 365 9.35 4.97 -15.22
CA LEU A 365 8.54 6.19 -15.39
C LEU A 365 7.05 5.89 -15.14
N ALA A 366 6.54 4.77 -15.63
CA ALA A 366 5.17 4.34 -15.36
C ALA A 366 4.92 4.06 -13.87
N ALA A 367 5.87 3.42 -13.19
CA ALA A 367 5.84 3.21 -11.74
C ALA A 367 5.77 4.56 -10.99
N GLY A 368 6.67 5.50 -11.31
CA GLY A 368 6.73 6.81 -10.68
C GLY A 368 5.41 7.59 -10.83
N GLN A 369 4.93 7.76 -12.07
CA GLN A 369 3.68 8.45 -12.35
C GLN A 369 2.46 7.77 -11.70
N SER A 370 2.50 6.44 -11.50
CA SER A 370 1.43 5.72 -10.80
C SER A 370 1.42 6.01 -9.29
N SER A 371 2.60 6.15 -8.66
CA SER A 371 2.73 6.35 -7.22
C SER A 371 2.29 7.74 -6.75
N THR A 372 2.55 8.81 -7.51
CA THR A 372 2.17 10.19 -7.13
C THR A 372 0.67 10.31 -6.93
N MET A 373 -0.09 9.65 -7.78
CA MET A 373 -1.54 9.62 -7.68
C MET A 373 -1.99 8.85 -6.42
N THR A 374 -1.34 7.73 -6.08
CA THR A 374 -1.69 6.98 -4.85
C THR A 374 -1.29 7.71 -3.56
N GLY A 375 -0.12 8.35 -3.52
CA GLY A 375 0.35 9.13 -2.38
C GLY A 375 -0.54 10.34 -2.10
N THR A 376 -0.95 11.06 -3.14
CA THR A 376 -1.85 12.22 -3.02
C THR A 376 -3.26 11.84 -2.58
N TYR A 377 -3.84 10.75 -3.09
CA TYR A 377 -5.11 10.22 -2.57
C TYR A 377 -5.00 9.71 -1.13
N SER A 378 -3.96 8.93 -0.81
CA SER A 378 -3.74 8.41 0.55
C SER A 378 -3.63 9.57 1.55
N GLY A 379 -2.84 10.59 1.20
CA GLY A 379 -2.79 11.84 1.91
C GLY A 379 -4.17 12.43 2.15
N GLN A 380 -4.96 12.67 1.10
CA GLN A 380 -6.30 13.29 1.23
C GLN A 380 -7.12 12.58 2.32
N PHE A 381 -7.28 11.26 2.22
CA PHE A 381 -8.03 10.47 3.20
C PHE A 381 -7.42 10.49 4.61
N VAL A 382 -6.08 10.51 4.71
CA VAL A 382 -5.37 10.60 6.00
C VAL A 382 -5.66 11.93 6.69
N MET A 383 -5.52 13.07 6.02
CA MET A 383 -5.75 14.37 6.65
C MET A 383 -7.22 14.68 6.92
N GLU A 384 -8.11 14.38 5.96
CA GLU A 384 -9.55 14.53 6.15
C GLU A 384 -10.06 13.62 7.25
N GLY A 385 -9.57 12.37 7.33
CA GLY A 385 -9.94 11.45 8.40
C GLY A 385 -9.38 11.84 9.76
N PHE A 386 -8.06 12.01 9.90
CA PHE A 386 -7.43 12.26 11.20
C PHE A 386 -7.71 13.66 11.76
N LEU A 387 -7.76 14.70 10.92
CA LEU A 387 -7.90 16.10 11.36
C LEU A 387 -9.27 16.72 11.08
N ASN A 388 -10.14 16.10 10.25
CA ASN A 388 -11.35 16.73 9.69
C ASN A 388 -11.07 18.05 8.93
N LEU A 389 -9.83 18.23 8.43
CA LEU A 389 -9.40 19.45 7.76
C LEU A 389 -9.56 19.28 6.24
N ARG A 390 -10.51 20.01 5.66
CA ARG A 390 -10.73 20.07 4.21
C ARG A 390 -9.79 21.10 3.58
N TRP A 391 -8.77 20.64 2.87
CA TRP A 391 -7.81 21.46 2.12
C TRP A 391 -8.05 21.25 0.63
N SER A 392 -7.95 22.32 -0.17
CA SER A 392 -7.84 22.18 -1.63
C SER A 392 -6.74 21.19 -2.02
N ARG A 393 -7.10 20.19 -2.84
CA ARG A 393 -6.16 19.17 -3.36
C ARG A 393 -4.91 19.81 -3.95
N PHE A 394 -5.09 20.83 -4.80
CA PHE A 394 -3.99 21.54 -5.47
C PHE A 394 -2.93 22.04 -4.47
N ALA A 395 -3.37 22.81 -3.47
CA ALA A 395 -2.45 23.43 -2.51
C ALA A 395 -1.76 22.38 -1.63
N ARG A 396 -2.42 21.23 -1.37
CA ARG A 396 -1.79 20.12 -0.66
C ARG A 396 -0.75 19.39 -1.52
N VAL A 397 -1.11 18.96 -2.73
CA VAL A 397 -0.20 18.24 -3.64
C VAL A 397 1.07 19.06 -3.84
N LEU A 398 0.92 20.37 -4.10
CA LEU A 398 2.05 21.28 -4.25
C LEU A 398 2.89 21.40 -2.96
N LEU A 399 2.27 21.40 -1.77
CA LEU A 399 2.99 21.41 -0.50
C LEU A 399 3.78 20.12 -0.25
N THR A 400 3.16 18.94 -0.35
CA THR A 400 3.84 17.66 -0.11
C THR A 400 4.97 17.44 -1.11
N ARG A 401 4.72 17.76 -2.38
CA ARG A 401 5.75 17.73 -3.45
C ARG A 401 6.87 18.72 -3.18
N SER A 402 6.59 19.94 -2.73
CA SER A 402 7.65 20.89 -2.36
C SER A 402 8.52 20.36 -1.22
N ILE A 403 7.91 19.71 -0.22
CA ILE A 403 8.63 19.11 0.92
C ILE A 403 9.48 17.90 0.50
N ALA A 404 9.01 17.07 -0.43
CA ALA A 404 9.74 15.89 -0.91
C ALA A 404 10.81 16.22 -1.98
N VAL A 405 10.50 17.14 -2.91
CA VAL A 405 11.43 17.60 -3.95
C VAL A 405 12.61 18.35 -3.34
N THR A 406 12.40 19.17 -2.29
CA THR A 406 13.48 19.96 -1.68
C THR A 406 14.71 19.13 -1.26
N PRO A 407 14.62 18.14 -0.34
CA PRO A 407 15.78 17.33 0.06
C PRO A 407 16.34 16.53 -1.12
N THR A 408 15.49 16.00 -2.00
CA THR A 408 15.91 15.24 -3.18
C THR A 408 16.72 16.08 -4.15
N LEU A 409 16.32 17.34 -4.37
CA LEU A 409 17.03 18.32 -5.20
C LEU A 409 18.35 18.77 -4.55
N PHE A 410 18.39 18.95 -3.23
CA PHE A 410 19.64 19.23 -2.51
C PHE A 410 20.65 18.08 -2.68
N VAL A 411 20.23 16.83 -2.48
CA VAL A 411 21.11 15.67 -2.71
C VAL A 411 21.54 15.61 -4.19
N ALA A 412 20.62 15.77 -5.15
CA ALA A 412 20.92 15.72 -6.58
C ALA A 412 21.78 16.88 -7.14
N ILE A 413 21.97 17.96 -6.38
CA ILE A 413 22.85 19.09 -6.74
C ILE A 413 24.23 18.97 -6.05
N PHE A 414 24.25 18.55 -4.78
CA PHE A 414 25.44 18.63 -3.94
C PHE A 414 26.13 17.28 -3.67
N GLN A 415 25.51 16.15 -4.04
CA GLN A 415 26.02 14.80 -3.77
C GLN A 415 25.91 13.90 -5.02
N ASP A 416 26.73 12.87 -5.05
CA ASP A 416 26.75 11.89 -6.14
C ASP A 416 25.59 10.89 -6.07
N VAL A 417 25.36 10.19 -7.19
CA VAL A 417 24.24 9.28 -7.42
C VAL A 417 24.09 8.20 -6.33
N GLU A 418 25.19 7.70 -5.78
CA GLU A 418 25.20 6.71 -4.70
C GLU A 418 24.42 7.18 -3.46
N HIS A 419 24.44 8.49 -3.17
CA HIS A 419 23.71 9.08 -2.05
C HIS A 419 22.19 9.15 -2.32
N LEU A 420 21.75 9.18 -3.58
CA LEU A 420 20.33 9.07 -3.95
C LEU A 420 19.82 7.63 -3.81
N THR A 421 20.63 6.64 -4.20
CA THR A 421 20.30 5.22 -3.99
C THR A 421 20.26 4.89 -2.49
N GLY A 422 21.29 5.23 -1.72
CA GLY A 422 21.30 5.02 -0.27
C GLY A 422 20.20 5.80 0.49
N MET A 423 19.74 6.92 -0.07
CA MET A 423 18.54 7.62 0.45
C MET A 423 17.26 6.81 0.23
N ASN A 424 17.11 6.11 -0.90
CA ASN A 424 15.97 5.23 -1.14
C ASN A 424 15.92 4.05 -0.14
N ASP A 425 17.08 3.46 0.16
CA ASP A 425 17.21 2.37 1.13
C ASP A 425 16.81 2.82 2.54
N PHE A 426 17.28 4.00 2.94
CA PHE A 426 16.87 4.64 4.19
C PHE A 426 15.37 4.93 4.24
N LEU A 427 14.76 5.35 3.11
CA LEU A 427 13.31 5.56 3.01
C LEU A 427 12.53 4.23 3.13
N ASN A 428 13.01 3.13 2.56
CA ASN A 428 12.42 1.80 2.74
C ASN A 428 12.50 1.31 4.20
N VAL A 429 13.62 1.54 4.89
CA VAL A 429 13.74 1.29 6.34
C VAL A 429 12.78 2.18 7.15
N LEU A 430 12.63 3.44 6.76
CA LEU A 430 11.71 4.39 7.38
C LEU A 430 10.24 3.94 7.23
N MET A 431 9.85 3.36 6.09
CA MET A 431 8.53 2.70 5.93
C MET A 431 8.38 1.53 6.91
N SER A 432 9.40 0.68 7.04
CA SER A 432 9.39 -0.42 8.02
C SER A 432 9.25 0.10 9.46
N LEU A 433 9.91 1.20 9.82
CA LEU A 433 9.75 1.85 11.14
C LEU A 433 8.32 2.35 11.38
N GLN A 434 7.61 2.79 10.34
CA GLN A 434 6.24 3.32 10.45
C GLN A 434 5.16 2.24 10.46
N LEU A 435 5.46 1.03 9.94
CA LEU A 435 4.51 -0.08 9.80
C LEU A 435 3.60 -0.31 11.02
N PRO A 436 4.12 -0.41 12.27
CA PRO A 436 3.28 -0.63 13.45
C PRO A 436 2.18 0.42 13.63
N PHE A 437 2.40 1.67 13.22
CA PHE A 437 1.42 2.75 13.35
C PHE A 437 0.20 2.61 12.42
N ALA A 438 0.32 1.87 11.31
CA ALA A 438 -0.81 1.47 10.47
C ALA A 438 -1.40 0.11 10.90
N LEU A 439 -0.52 -0.85 11.21
CA LEU A 439 -0.90 -2.23 11.57
C LEU A 439 -1.72 -2.30 12.86
N ILE A 440 -1.30 -1.57 13.91
CA ILE A 440 -1.95 -1.62 15.23
C ILE A 440 -3.40 -1.10 15.15
N PRO A 441 -3.71 0.08 14.57
CA PRO A 441 -5.09 0.51 14.36
C PRO A 441 -5.93 -0.46 13.54
N VAL A 442 -5.41 -1.00 12.44
CA VAL A 442 -6.15 -1.94 11.58
C VAL A 442 -6.49 -3.22 12.35
N LEU A 443 -5.51 -3.84 13.00
CA LEU A 443 -5.71 -5.06 13.77
C LEU A 443 -6.66 -4.83 14.94
N THR A 444 -6.54 -3.69 15.62
CA THR A 444 -7.37 -3.31 16.78
C THR A 444 -8.82 -3.13 16.37
N PHE A 445 -9.10 -2.28 15.38
CA PHE A 445 -10.48 -1.97 14.99
C PHE A 445 -11.15 -3.13 14.25
N THR A 446 -10.40 -3.92 13.46
CA THR A 446 -10.96 -5.13 12.84
C THR A 446 -11.22 -6.27 13.83
N SER A 447 -10.63 -6.23 15.03
CA SER A 447 -10.89 -7.18 16.13
C SER A 447 -11.91 -6.69 17.16
N LEU A 448 -12.43 -5.46 17.01
CA LEU A 448 -13.33 -4.83 17.99
C LEU A 448 -14.81 -5.04 17.63
N PRO A 449 -15.59 -5.78 18.45
CA PRO A 449 -17.00 -6.07 18.15
C PRO A 449 -17.91 -4.83 18.08
N SER A 450 -17.57 -3.73 18.77
CA SER A 450 -18.34 -2.47 18.68
C SER A 450 -18.15 -1.71 17.37
N VAL A 451 -17.11 -2.04 16.58
CA VAL A 451 -16.81 -1.43 15.28
C VAL A 451 -17.19 -2.37 14.13
N MET A 452 -16.89 -3.65 14.25
CA MET A 452 -17.10 -4.64 13.17
C MET A 452 -18.39 -5.45 13.31
N HIS A 453 -19.11 -5.34 14.44
CA HIS A 453 -20.28 -6.16 14.76
C HIS A 453 -19.99 -7.66 14.55
N ASP A 454 -20.88 -8.39 13.87
CA ASP A 454 -20.74 -9.82 13.57
C ASP A 454 -19.54 -10.17 12.65
N PHE A 455 -18.85 -9.17 12.09
CA PHE A 455 -17.69 -9.35 11.23
C PHE A 455 -16.35 -9.19 11.96
N ALA A 456 -16.34 -9.07 13.29
CA ALA A 456 -15.10 -8.98 14.08
C ALA A 456 -14.15 -10.18 13.85
N ASN A 457 -12.84 -9.91 13.90
CA ASN A 457 -11.83 -10.94 13.75
C ASN A 457 -11.77 -11.90 14.94
N GLY A 458 -11.60 -13.20 14.66
CA GLY A 458 -11.35 -14.22 15.68
C GLY A 458 -9.92 -14.18 16.25
N LEU A 459 -9.72 -14.88 17.37
CA LEU A 459 -8.47 -14.90 18.15
C LEU A 459 -7.22 -15.19 17.30
N PHE A 460 -7.30 -16.09 16.32
CA PHE A 460 -6.20 -16.42 15.41
C PHE A 460 -5.60 -15.18 14.73
N TRP A 461 -6.43 -14.30 14.17
CA TRP A 461 -5.96 -13.08 13.49
C TRP A 461 -5.34 -12.09 14.47
N ARG A 462 -5.87 -11.98 15.69
CA ARG A 462 -5.32 -11.13 16.76
C ARG A 462 -3.93 -11.61 17.19
N VAL A 463 -3.74 -12.93 17.39
CA VAL A 463 -2.44 -13.51 17.76
C VAL A 463 -1.45 -13.41 16.61
N ALA A 464 -1.82 -13.79 15.38
CA ALA A 464 -0.95 -13.72 14.21
C ALA A 464 -0.52 -12.27 13.90
N GLY A 465 -1.45 -11.31 13.94
CA GLY A 465 -1.13 -9.89 13.77
C GLY A 465 -0.27 -9.32 14.90
N GLY A 466 -0.50 -9.75 16.15
CA GLY A 466 0.33 -9.34 17.29
C GLY A 466 1.77 -9.86 17.18
N LEU A 467 1.95 -11.12 16.76
CA LEU A 467 3.27 -11.69 16.48
C LEU A 467 3.98 -10.98 15.32
N LEU A 468 3.25 -10.63 14.26
CA LEU A 468 3.79 -9.86 13.14
C LEU A 468 4.27 -8.47 13.57
N ILE A 469 3.48 -7.73 14.35
CA ILE A 469 3.85 -6.42 14.89
C ILE A 469 5.09 -6.54 15.79
N LEU A 470 5.15 -7.57 16.66
CA LEU A 470 6.30 -7.82 17.52
C LEU A 470 7.56 -8.14 16.70
N LEU A 471 7.45 -8.94 15.64
CA LEU A 471 8.55 -9.27 14.74
C LEU A 471 9.09 -8.02 14.03
N ILE A 472 8.21 -7.20 13.45
CA ILE A 472 8.58 -5.94 12.78
C ILE A 472 9.26 -4.99 13.77
N CYS A 473 8.69 -4.80 14.97
CA CYS A 473 9.32 -3.96 16.01
C CYS A 473 10.71 -4.48 16.44
N ALA A 474 10.90 -5.79 16.55
CA ALA A 474 12.19 -6.38 16.92
C ALA A 474 13.25 -6.18 15.82
N ILE A 475 12.87 -6.41 14.56
CA ILE A 475 13.72 -6.17 13.38
C ILE A 475 14.11 -4.70 13.27
N ASN A 476 13.15 -3.79 13.38
CA ASN A 476 13.36 -2.35 13.36
C ASN A 476 14.31 -1.89 14.48
N MET A 477 14.11 -2.40 15.69
CA MET A 477 14.97 -2.07 16.83
C MET A 477 16.40 -2.57 16.63
N TYR A 478 16.58 -3.77 16.08
CA TYR A 478 17.89 -4.29 15.70
C TYR A 478 18.59 -3.38 14.68
N PHE A 479 17.89 -2.94 13.63
CA PHE A 479 18.46 -2.04 12.63
C PHE A 479 18.89 -0.69 13.23
N VAL A 480 18.05 -0.07 14.07
CA VAL A 480 18.41 1.18 14.76
C VAL A 480 19.67 1.01 15.61
N VAL A 481 19.80 -0.11 16.35
CA VAL A 481 21.01 -0.39 17.14
C VAL A 481 22.22 -0.63 16.25
N ALA A 482 22.10 -1.38 15.16
CA ALA A 482 23.19 -1.65 14.22
C ALA A 482 23.72 -0.36 13.55
N TYR A 483 22.81 0.48 13.03
CA TYR A 483 23.15 1.74 12.38
C TYR A 483 23.85 2.72 13.34
N VAL A 484 23.34 2.84 14.57
CA VAL A 484 23.92 3.70 15.60
C VAL A 484 25.27 3.16 16.09
N MET A 485 25.46 1.84 16.12
CA MET A 485 26.77 1.24 16.41
C MET A 485 27.83 1.58 15.37
N ALA A 486 27.46 1.71 14.08
CA ALA A 486 28.39 2.10 13.03
C ALA A 486 28.90 3.54 13.15
N LEU A 487 28.10 4.46 13.72
CA LEU A 487 28.44 5.89 13.83
C LEU A 487 29.37 6.24 15.00
N ASN A 488 29.59 5.32 15.95
CA ASN A 488 30.58 5.39 17.04
C ASN A 488 30.62 6.72 17.85
N HIS A 489 29.50 7.47 17.91
CA HIS A 489 29.44 8.77 18.58
C HIS A 489 28.44 8.74 19.74
N LEU A 490 28.93 8.86 20.98
CA LEU A 490 28.15 8.67 22.22
C LEU A 490 26.83 9.47 22.27
N GLY A 491 26.82 10.71 21.76
CA GLY A 491 25.61 11.54 21.71
C GLY A 491 24.51 10.96 20.81
N LEU A 492 24.86 10.25 19.73
CA LEU A 492 23.92 9.60 18.83
C LEU A 492 23.36 8.31 19.46
N TYR A 493 24.16 7.56 20.22
CA TYR A 493 23.68 6.43 21.03
C TYR A 493 22.61 6.86 22.04
N ILE A 494 22.86 7.94 22.79
CA ILE A 494 21.91 8.45 23.79
C ILE A 494 20.63 8.94 23.09
N GLY A 495 20.76 9.72 22.01
CA GLY A 495 19.62 10.21 21.23
C GLY A 495 18.76 9.09 20.65
N ALA A 496 19.38 8.08 20.02
CA ALA A 496 18.68 6.94 19.46
C ALA A 496 18.03 6.06 20.54
N ALA A 497 18.71 5.81 21.67
CA ALA A 497 18.12 5.06 22.78
C ALA A 497 16.86 5.74 23.34
N VAL A 498 16.89 7.07 23.51
CA VAL A 498 15.71 7.85 23.92
C VAL A 498 14.60 7.76 22.87
N LEU A 499 14.92 7.92 21.57
CA LEU A 499 13.95 7.82 20.48
C LEU A 499 13.29 6.43 20.43
N SER A 500 14.07 5.36 20.57
CA SER A 500 13.58 3.98 20.63
C SER A 500 12.69 3.73 21.84
N VAL A 501 13.02 4.26 23.03
CA VAL A 501 12.16 4.16 24.21
C VAL A 501 10.84 4.90 23.99
N VAL A 502 10.86 6.10 23.41
CA VAL A 502 9.64 6.85 23.06
C VAL A 502 8.80 6.09 22.04
N TYR A 503 9.42 5.55 20.99
CA TYR A 503 8.78 4.74 19.96
C TYR A 503 8.10 3.50 20.56
N LEU A 504 8.83 2.69 21.32
CA LEU A 504 8.30 1.47 21.95
C LEU A 504 7.21 1.79 22.99
N SER A 505 7.35 2.89 23.74
CA SER A 505 6.32 3.34 24.68
C SER A 505 5.04 3.75 23.96
N PHE A 506 5.14 4.44 22.82
CA PHE A 506 3.97 4.83 22.02
C PHE A 506 3.31 3.63 21.33
N VAL A 507 4.11 2.68 20.81
CA VAL A 507 3.61 1.39 20.31
C VAL A 507 2.88 0.61 21.41
N ALA A 508 3.48 0.47 22.60
CA ALA A 508 2.87 -0.20 23.74
C ALA A 508 1.57 0.50 24.19
N TYR A 509 1.54 1.83 24.19
CA TYR A 509 0.35 2.62 24.46
C TYR A 509 -0.77 2.31 23.45
N LEU A 510 -0.49 2.30 22.15
CA LEU A 510 -1.49 1.97 21.11
C LEU A 510 -2.00 0.53 21.25
N VAL A 511 -1.13 -0.42 21.61
CA VAL A 511 -1.55 -1.81 21.89
C VAL A 511 -2.38 -1.89 23.18
N SER A 512 -2.08 -1.11 24.22
CA SER A 512 -2.87 -1.08 25.47
C SER A 512 -4.26 -0.47 25.29
N GLN A 513 -4.44 0.41 24.31
CA GLN A 513 -5.73 0.94 23.88
C GLN A 513 -6.55 -0.07 23.06
N ALA A 514 -5.95 -1.19 22.63
CA ALA A 514 -6.70 -2.27 22.02
C ALA A 514 -7.51 -3.01 23.09
N PRO A 515 -8.85 -3.09 22.98
CA PRO A 515 -9.67 -3.60 24.06
C PRO A 515 -9.30 -5.04 24.42
N PRO A 516 -9.42 -5.43 25.71
CA PRO A 516 -9.31 -6.82 26.11
C PRO A 516 -10.26 -7.66 25.25
N GLY A 517 -9.82 -8.85 24.86
CA GLY A 517 -10.63 -9.71 23.99
C GLY A 517 -11.97 -10.03 24.64
N PRO A 518 -13.01 -10.39 23.85
CA PRO A 518 -14.15 -11.05 24.44
C PRO A 518 -13.62 -12.29 25.19
N PRO A 519 -14.01 -12.51 26.45
CA PRO A 519 -13.51 -13.65 27.21
C PRO A 519 -13.77 -14.92 26.43
N SER A 520 -12.73 -15.73 26.33
CA SER A 520 -12.75 -17.05 25.73
C SER A 520 -13.85 -17.91 26.37
N SER A 521 -14.27 -18.98 25.68
CA SER A 521 -15.31 -19.86 26.24
C SER A 521 -14.90 -20.46 27.59
N TRP A 522 -13.59 -20.64 27.84
CA TRP A 522 -13.09 -21.11 29.14
C TRP A 522 -13.10 -20.00 30.21
N GLU A 523 -12.80 -18.74 29.86
CA GLU A 523 -12.95 -17.59 30.79
C GLU A 523 -14.41 -17.36 31.17
N LYS A 524 -15.36 -17.46 30.22
CA LYS A 524 -16.79 -17.40 30.53
C LYS A 524 -17.25 -18.55 31.43
N THR A 525 -16.65 -19.73 31.25
CA THR A 525 -16.91 -20.88 32.13
C THR A 525 -16.36 -20.61 33.53
N LEU A 526 -15.18 -19.99 33.64
CA LEU A 526 -14.60 -19.60 34.92
C LEU A 526 -15.40 -18.49 35.62
N GLU A 527 -15.83 -17.43 34.92
CA GLU A 527 -16.69 -16.39 35.49
C GLU A 527 -18.02 -16.96 36.01
N GLN A 528 -18.61 -17.93 35.29
CA GLN A 528 -19.79 -18.67 35.75
C GLN A 528 -19.49 -19.62 36.94
N CYS A 529 -18.24 -20.03 37.15
CA CYS A 529 -17.81 -20.81 38.32
C CYS A 529 -17.33 -19.96 39.51
N THR A 530 -16.98 -18.68 39.32
CA THR A 530 -16.51 -17.78 40.38
C THR A 530 -17.58 -16.83 40.94
N ALA A 531 -18.78 -16.82 40.37
CA ALA A 531 -19.91 -16.10 40.96
C ALA A 531 -20.30 -16.72 42.33
N PRO A 532 -20.46 -15.92 43.40
CA PRO A 532 -20.83 -16.46 44.71
C PRO A 532 -22.23 -17.08 44.66
N LEU A 533 -22.28 -18.37 45.02
CA LEU A 533 -23.49 -19.21 45.05
C LEU A 533 -24.61 -18.60 45.89
N SER A 534 -25.63 -18.03 45.25
CA SER A 534 -26.99 -18.08 45.79
C SER A 534 -27.55 -19.48 45.57
N LEU A 535 -27.81 -20.21 46.65
CA LEU A 535 -28.32 -21.58 46.58
C LEU A 535 -29.72 -21.61 45.94
N SER A 536 -29.85 -22.23 44.76
CA SER A 536 -30.96 -23.14 44.47
C SER A 536 -30.78 -23.91 43.15
N VAL A 537 -30.91 -25.24 43.22
CA VAL A 537 -31.15 -26.18 42.09
C VAL A 537 -30.04 -26.27 41.03
N CYS A 538 -29.08 -27.17 41.27
CA CYS A 538 -28.39 -27.89 40.20
C CYS A 538 -28.63 -29.40 40.40
N HIS A 539 -29.61 -29.97 39.71
CA HIS A 539 -29.97 -31.38 39.86
C HIS A 539 -30.46 -31.99 38.53
N ARG A 540 -29.78 -33.06 38.11
CA ARG A 540 -30.02 -33.88 36.89
C ARG A 540 -29.69 -33.16 35.56
N GLY A 541 -29.02 -33.81 34.61
CA GLY A 541 -28.38 -35.12 34.67
C GLY A 541 -27.90 -35.56 33.29
N GLY A 542 -26.82 -36.34 33.23
CA GLY A 542 -26.39 -37.00 31.99
C GLY A 542 -26.61 -38.50 32.10
N ASN A 543 -27.17 -39.12 31.05
CA ASN A 543 -26.64 -40.38 30.51
C ASN A 543 -27.28 -40.79 29.16
N HIS A 544 -26.41 -41.33 28.30
CA HIS A 544 -26.59 -42.37 27.26
C HIS A 544 -27.86 -42.47 26.38
N GLY A 545 -27.61 -42.85 25.10
CA GLY A 545 -28.52 -43.76 24.38
C GLY A 545 -28.53 -43.59 22.85
N MET A 546 -28.06 -44.59 22.10
CA MET A 546 -28.36 -44.73 20.66
C MET A 546 -29.77 -45.32 20.47
N ALA A 547 -30.47 -44.95 19.38
CA ALA A 547 -31.43 -45.83 18.70
C ALA A 547 -31.71 -45.34 17.26
N MET A 548 -31.98 -46.29 16.35
CA MET A 548 -32.46 -46.07 14.98
C MET A 548 -33.93 -46.49 14.86
N GLU A 549 -34.68 -45.81 13.97
CA GLU A 549 -35.84 -46.34 13.21
C GLU A 549 -37.10 -46.86 13.98
N PRO A 550 -38.24 -47.21 13.32
CA PRO A 550 -39.18 -46.22 12.77
C PRO A 550 -40.68 -46.58 13.02
N GLN A 551 -41.57 -45.99 12.21
CA GLN A 551 -42.97 -46.39 11.89
C GLN A 551 -44.18 -45.92 12.74
N ASP A 552 -45.15 -45.41 11.96
CA ASP A 552 -46.61 -45.58 11.96
C ASP A 552 -47.48 -45.02 13.09
N GLY A 553 -48.27 -44.00 12.70
CA GLY A 553 -49.24 -43.30 13.53
C GLY A 553 -50.58 -44.00 13.73
N LEU A 554 -51.42 -43.39 14.58
CA LEU A 554 -52.86 -43.23 14.36
C LEU A 554 -53.50 -42.35 15.46
N GLY A 555 -54.49 -41.54 15.07
CA GLY A 555 -55.65 -41.19 15.90
C GLY A 555 -55.54 -40.02 16.89
N LEU A 556 -55.83 -38.79 16.43
CA LEU A 556 -57.19 -38.20 16.47
C LEU A 556 -57.24 -36.82 15.81
#